data_AF-A0A7S3XPJ1-F1
#
_entry.id   AF-A0A7S3XPJ1-F1
#
_cell.length_a   1.000
_cell.length_b   1.000
_cell.length_c   1.000
_cell.angle_alpha   90.00
_cell.angle_beta   90.00
_cell.angle_gamma   90.00
#
_symmetry.space_group_name_H-M   'P 1'
#
loop_
_entity.id
_entity.type
_entity.pdbx_description
1 polymer ?
#
loop_
_entity_poly.entity_id
_entity_poly.type
_entity_poly.pdbx_seq_one_letter_code
_entity_poly.pdbx_strand_id
1 'polypeptide(L)'
;MKLGGPDQVVRDECVHLCAMAYGVAGVKKEPFLREASGNVRDKDLRADFMAIGVWERQRVAFFDNRILDADAPSRFNRNMSYVTAMRTAVQEKKKKYLERCEEMAGSFTPLVCTLDRVFHQEFVAFMKRMAAALAGK
;
A
#
# COMPACT_ATOMS: atom_id res chain seq x y z
N MET A 1 -14.04 21.03 -6.80
CA MET A 1 -13.38 19.73 -7.01
C MET A 1 -12.18 19.68 -6.08
N LYS A 2 -12.25 19.00 -4.92
CA LYS A 2 -11.08 18.86 -4.05
C LYS A 2 -10.13 17.88 -4.74
N LEU A 3 -9.00 18.38 -5.24
CA LEU A 3 -7.88 17.53 -5.61
C LEU A 3 -7.54 16.70 -4.35
N GLY A 4 -7.52 15.38 -4.48
CA GLY A 4 -7.14 14.49 -3.39
C GLY A 4 -5.74 14.85 -2.88
N GLY A 5 -5.50 14.66 -1.58
CA GLY A 5 -4.16 14.85 -1.02
C GLY A 5 -3.12 13.97 -1.75
N PRO A 6 -1.81 14.25 -1.60
CA PRO A 6 -0.75 13.52 -2.29
C PRO A 6 -0.90 12.00 -2.23
N ASP A 7 -1.34 11.46 -1.09
CA ASP A 7 -1.55 10.02 -0.89
C ASP A 7 -2.62 9.44 -1.83
N GLN A 8 -3.69 10.18 -2.11
CA GLN A 8 -4.78 9.73 -2.99
C GLN A 8 -4.32 9.65 -4.45
N VAL A 9 -3.51 10.61 -4.89
CA VAL A 9 -2.93 10.60 -6.25
C VAL A 9 -2.02 9.40 -6.42
N VAL A 10 -1.11 9.16 -5.48
CA VAL A 10 -0.18 8.02 -5.55
C VAL A 10 -0.93 6.69 -5.48
N ARG A 11 -1.95 6.57 -4.62
CA ARG A 11 -2.82 5.40 -4.56
C ARG A 11 -3.53 5.14 -5.88
N ASP A 12 -4.17 6.16 -6.45
CA ASP A 12 -4.96 5.99 -7.67
C ASP A 12 -4.07 5.59 -8.86
N GLU A 13 -2.82 6.08 -8.92
CA GLU A 13 -1.82 5.63 -9.89
C GLU A 13 -1.41 4.17 -9.65
N CYS A 14 -1.15 3.76 -8.40
CA CYS A 14 -0.85 2.37 -8.08
C CYS A 14 -1.99 1.42 -8.47
N VAL A 15 -3.24 1.85 -8.28
CA VAL A 15 -4.44 1.12 -8.70
C VAL A 15 -4.50 1.01 -10.22
N HIS A 16 -4.24 2.10 -10.93
CA HIS A 16 -4.23 2.12 -12.39
C HIS A 16 -3.18 1.16 -12.96
N LEU A 17 -1.95 1.19 -12.45
CA LEU A 17 -0.88 0.25 -12.82
C LEU A 17 -1.29 -1.20 -12.55
N CYS A 18 -1.87 -1.50 -11.39
CA CYS A 18 -2.36 -2.84 -11.09
C CYS A 18 -3.48 -3.28 -12.04
N ALA A 19 -4.41 -2.38 -12.38
CA ALA A 19 -5.50 -2.70 -13.28
C ALA A 19 -5.00 -3.01 -14.69
N MET A 20 -4.00 -2.26 -15.19
CA MET A 20 -3.34 -2.55 -16.45
C MET A 20 -2.59 -3.89 -16.41
N ALA A 21 -1.86 -4.16 -15.32
CA ALA A 21 -1.00 -5.35 -15.19
C ALA A 21 -1.80 -6.64 -14.92
N TYR A 22 -2.81 -6.62 -14.05
CA TYR A 22 -3.50 -7.80 -13.54
C TYR A 22 -4.99 -7.85 -13.90
N GLY A 23 -5.50 -6.82 -14.59
CA GLY A 23 -6.89 -6.73 -15.03
C GLY A 23 -7.78 -6.04 -13.98
N VAL A 24 -8.73 -5.24 -14.48
CA VAL A 24 -9.65 -4.44 -13.64
C VAL A 24 -10.47 -5.27 -12.66
N ALA A 25 -10.83 -6.51 -13.02
CA ALA A 25 -11.64 -7.39 -12.17
C ALA A 25 -10.89 -7.84 -10.90
N GLY A 26 -9.56 -7.90 -10.95
CA GLY A 26 -8.72 -8.32 -9.84
C GLY A 26 -8.30 -7.19 -8.90
N VAL A 27 -8.76 -5.96 -9.12
CA VAL A 27 -8.31 -4.76 -8.39
C VAL A 27 -9.50 -4.06 -7.74
N LYS A 28 -9.37 -3.66 -6.48
CA LYS A 28 -10.41 -2.93 -5.75
C LYS A 28 -9.82 -1.82 -4.91
N LYS A 29 -10.42 -0.63 -5.01
CA LYS A 29 -10.09 0.51 -4.14
C LYS A 29 -10.80 0.39 -2.81
N GLU A 30 -10.09 0.82 -1.79
CA GLU A 30 -10.54 0.95 -0.41
C GLU A 30 -11.28 -0.29 0.16
N PRO A 31 -10.74 -1.51 -0.04
CA PRO A 31 -11.38 -2.74 0.42
C PRO A 31 -11.32 -2.86 1.95
N PHE A 32 -12.39 -3.40 2.52
CA PHE A 32 -12.36 -3.91 3.89
C PHE A 32 -11.67 -5.26 3.92
N LEU A 33 -10.78 -5.47 4.88
CA LEU A 33 -10.24 -6.77 5.23
C LEU A 33 -11.32 -7.48 6.05
N ARG A 34 -12.04 -8.42 5.44
CA ARG A 34 -13.20 -9.11 6.04
C ARG A 34 -12.85 -10.56 6.34
N GLU A 35 -13.41 -11.09 7.43
CA GLU A 35 -13.45 -12.54 7.65
C GLU A 35 -14.28 -13.20 6.53
N ALA A 36 -14.07 -14.48 6.26
CA ALA A 36 -14.82 -15.23 5.24
C ALA A 36 -16.35 -15.18 5.44
N SER A 37 -16.82 -14.88 6.66
CA SER A 37 -18.23 -14.71 7.03
C SER A 37 -18.91 -13.46 6.43
N GLY A 38 -18.16 -12.52 5.86
CA GLY A 38 -18.67 -11.40 5.06
C GLY A 38 -19.22 -10.18 5.83
N ASN A 39 -19.37 -10.26 7.15
CA ASN A 39 -19.89 -9.18 7.98
C ASN A 39 -18.88 -8.03 8.15
N VAL A 40 -19.34 -6.79 7.96
CA VAL A 40 -18.55 -5.59 8.29
C VAL A 40 -18.72 -5.28 9.76
N ARG A 41 -17.62 -5.24 10.53
CA ARG A 41 -17.61 -4.78 11.93
C ARG A 41 -17.01 -3.37 11.98
N ASP A 42 -17.40 -2.56 12.97
CA ASP A 42 -16.85 -1.20 13.21
C ASP A 42 -15.32 -1.16 13.42
N LYS A 43 -14.68 -2.32 13.61
CA LYS A 43 -13.22 -2.49 13.76
C LYS A 43 -12.52 -2.92 12.47
N ASP A 44 -13.24 -3.03 11.35
CA ASP A 44 -12.67 -3.59 10.13
C ASP A 44 -11.64 -2.65 9.50
N LEU A 45 -10.47 -3.23 9.28
CA LEU A 45 -9.36 -2.56 8.64
C LEU A 45 -9.70 -2.30 7.18
N ARG A 46 -9.49 -1.06 6.76
CA ARG A 46 -9.60 -0.65 5.36
C ARG A 46 -8.19 -0.42 4.82
N ALA A 47 -7.85 -1.15 3.77
CA ALA A 47 -6.65 -0.90 2.98
C ALA A 47 -6.95 0.18 1.93
N ASP A 48 -5.93 0.80 1.34
CA ASP A 48 -6.14 1.77 0.27
C ASP A 48 -6.56 1.10 -1.03
N PHE A 49 -5.99 -0.06 -1.32
CA PHE A 49 -6.42 -0.91 -2.43
C PHE A 49 -5.99 -2.37 -2.23
N MET A 50 -6.55 -3.26 -3.05
CA MET A 50 -6.07 -4.62 -3.22
C MET A 50 -5.89 -4.96 -4.69
N ALA A 51 -5.02 -5.92 -4.97
CA ALA A 51 -4.88 -6.53 -6.29
C ALA A 51 -4.58 -8.04 -6.15
N ILE A 52 -5.15 -8.86 -7.03
CA ILE A 52 -4.91 -10.30 -7.09
C ILE A 52 -3.74 -10.59 -8.03
N GLY A 53 -2.82 -11.46 -7.63
CA GLY A 53 -1.75 -11.95 -8.51
C GLY A 53 -0.44 -11.17 -8.46
N VAL A 54 -0.36 -10.09 -7.67
CA VAL A 54 0.83 -9.22 -7.62
C VAL A 54 2.05 -10.01 -7.15
N TRP A 55 1.99 -10.60 -5.96
CA TRP A 55 3.12 -11.35 -5.40
C TRP A 55 3.07 -12.83 -5.77
N GLU A 56 1.91 -13.46 -5.57
CA GLU A 56 1.65 -14.86 -5.87
C GLU A 56 0.42 -14.96 -6.78
N ARG A 57 0.45 -15.84 -7.78
CA ARG A 57 -0.68 -16.07 -8.69
C ARG A 57 -1.94 -16.38 -7.89
N GLN A 58 -3.07 -15.77 -8.27
CA GLN A 58 -4.40 -15.94 -7.65
C GLN A 58 -4.51 -15.56 -6.16
N ARG A 59 -3.44 -15.07 -5.53
CA ARG A 59 -3.47 -14.61 -4.14
C ARG A 59 -3.71 -13.11 -4.06
N VAL A 60 -4.50 -12.67 -3.07
CA VAL A 60 -4.76 -11.25 -2.83
C VAL A 60 -3.57 -10.58 -2.13
N ALA A 61 -3.22 -9.39 -2.60
CA ALA A 61 -2.30 -8.49 -1.94
C ALA A 61 -3.02 -7.19 -1.58
N PHE A 62 -2.93 -6.80 -0.31
CA PHE A 62 -3.46 -5.54 0.22
C PHE A 62 -2.34 -4.51 0.32
N PHE A 63 -2.66 -3.28 -0.05
CA PHE A 63 -1.71 -2.18 -0.11
C PHE A 63 -2.25 -0.97 0.63
N ASP A 64 -1.34 -0.23 1.24
CA ASP A 64 -1.65 1.00 1.94
C ASP A 64 -0.50 2.00 1.78
N ASN A 65 -0.83 3.17 1.27
CA ASN A 65 0.10 4.22 0.89
C ASN A 65 0.41 5.14 2.08
N ARG A 66 1.63 5.65 2.13
CA ARG A 66 1.99 6.73 3.07
C ARG A 66 3.11 7.58 2.53
N ILE A 67 2.82 8.86 2.31
CA ILE A 67 3.80 9.85 1.91
C ILE A 67 4.31 10.60 3.14
N LEU A 68 5.63 10.66 3.28
CA LEU A 68 6.31 11.35 4.35
C LEU A 68 6.93 12.66 3.85
N ASP A 69 6.62 13.77 4.52
CA ASP A 69 7.25 15.07 4.26
C ASP A 69 8.63 15.21 4.93
N ALA A 70 9.72 14.90 4.23
CA ALA A 70 11.08 14.79 4.80
C ALA A 70 11.49 15.99 5.66
N ASP A 71 10.95 17.18 5.37
CA ASP A 71 11.26 18.45 6.02
C ASP A 71 10.28 18.83 7.14
N ALA A 72 9.38 17.92 7.52
CA ALA A 72 8.39 18.19 8.56
C ALA A 72 9.05 18.58 9.92
N PRO A 73 8.67 19.73 10.53
CA PRO A 73 9.25 20.22 11.79
C PRO A 73 9.28 19.21 12.94
N SER A 74 8.28 18.33 13.01
CA SER A 74 8.17 17.28 14.03
C SER A 74 9.31 16.25 13.99
N ARG A 75 9.99 16.12 12.85
CA ARG A 75 11.18 15.24 12.71
C ARG A 75 12.45 15.87 13.24
N PHE A 76 12.65 17.17 12.99
CA PHE A 76 13.77 17.92 13.55
C PHE A 76 13.72 17.87 15.09
N ASN A 77 12.55 18.06 15.68
CA ASN A 77 12.36 17.97 17.13
C ASN A 77 12.64 16.56 17.71
N ARG A 78 12.58 15.51 16.89
CA ARG A 78 12.85 14.11 17.30
C ARG A 78 14.25 13.63 16.89
N ASN A 79 15.06 14.48 16.26
CA ASN A 79 16.35 14.13 15.66
C ASN A 79 16.29 12.84 14.82
N MET A 80 15.16 12.61 14.14
CA MET A 80 14.84 11.35 13.49
C MET A 80 15.18 11.42 12.00
N SER A 81 16.11 10.55 11.54
CA SER A 81 16.42 10.43 10.12
C SER A 81 15.19 9.99 9.30
N TYR A 82 15.14 10.38 8.02
CA TYR A 82 14.04 9.95 7.13
C TYR A 82 13.98 8.42 7.00
N VAL A 83 15.13 7.73 7.01
CA VAL A 83 15.20 6.26 6.96
C VAL A 83 14.51 5.65 8.18
N THR A 84 14.78 6.19 9.37
CA THR A 84 14.13 5.76 10.61
C THR A 84 12.63 6.03 10.54
N ALA A 85 12.21 7.22 10.07
CA ALA A 85 10.80 7.55 9.93
C ALA A 85 10.06 6.61 8.97
N MET A 86 10.66 6.27 7.82
CA MET A 86 10.11 5.31 6.86
C MET A 86 9.99 3.92 7.45
N ARG A 87 11.03 3.43 8.16
CA ARG A 87 10.98 2.14 8.85
C ARG A 87 9.87 2.11 9.90
N THR A 88 9.76 3.14 10.73
CA THR A 88 8.69 3.25 11.74
C THR A 88 7.32 3.23 11.07
N ALA A 89 7.11 4.02 10.03
CA ALA A 89 5.85 4.07 9.28
C ALA A 89 5.47 2.71 8.68
N VAL A 90 6.44 1.97 8.14
CA VAL A 90 6.24 0.60 7.63
C VAL A 90 5.86 -0.34 8.76
N GLN A 91 6.57 -0.30 9.90
CA GLN A 91 6.30 -1.19 11.03
C GLN A 91 4.94 -0.92 11.68
N GLU A 92 4.53 0.35 11.81
CA GLU A 92 3.20 0.72 12.29
C GLU A 92 2.10 0.11 11.42
N LYS A 93 2.24 0.18 10.09
CA LYS A 93 1.27 -0.43 9.17
C LYS A 93 1.33 -1.95 9.24
N LYS A 94 2.51 -2.59 9.24
CA LYS A 94 2.60 -4.05 9.36
C LYS A 94 1.96 -4.55 10.65
N LYS A 95 2.24 -3.90 11.79
CA LYS A 95 1.61 -4.21 13.08
C LYS A 95 0.08 -4.11 13.02
N LYS A 96 -0.45 -3.17 12.24
CA LYS A 96 -1.89 -2.95 12.11
C LYS A 96 -2.58 -3.96 11.18
N TYR A 97 -1.94 -4.36 10.07
CA TYR A 97 -2.64 -5.06 8.97
C TYR A 97 -2.19 -6.50 8.73
N LEU A 98 -0.98 -6.90 9.13
CA LEU A 98 -0.38 -8.16 8.69
C LEU A 98 -1.17 -9.38 9.14
N GLU A 99 -1.47 -9.48 10.45
CA GLU A 99 -2.24 -10.58 11.03
C GLU A 99 -3.58 -10.79 10.31
N ARG A 100 -4.34 -9.71 10.12
CA ARG A 100 -5.63 -9.76 9.43
C ARG A 100 -5.53 -10.18 7.96
N CYS A 101 -4.44 -9.80 7.27
CA CYS A 101 -4.22 -10.24 5.90
C CYS A 101 -3.87 -11.73 5.85
N GLU A 102 -3.07 -12.23 6.80
CA GLU A 102 -2.67 -13.63 6.88
C GLU A 102 -3.87 -14.56 7.15
N GLU A 103 -4.79 -14.17 8.04
CA GLU A 103 -6.06 -14.87 8.28
C GLU A 103 -6.90 -15.04 7.01
N MET A 104 -6.78 -14.11 6.06
CA MET A 104 -7.47 -14.13 4.77
C MET A 104 -6.68 -14.86 3.67
N ALA A 105 -5.59 -15.54 4.02
CA ALA A 105 -4.60 -16.07 3.07
C ALA A 105 -4.11 -14.99 2.08
N GLY A 106 -4.11 -13.72 2.49
CA GLY A 106 -3.60 -12.59 1.73
C GLY A 106 -2.17 -12.25 2.11
N SER A 107 -1.69 -11.15 1.53
CA SER A 107 -0.43 -10.50 1.90
C SER A 107 -0.66 -9.01 2.13
N PHE A 108 0.18 -8.38 2.95
CA PHE A 108 0.15 -6.94 3.18
C PHE A 108 1.45 -6.28 2.71
N THR A 109 1.34 -5.21 1.94
CA THR A 109 2.50 -4.44 1.44
C THR A 109 2.30 -2.94 1.69
N PRO A 110 3.00 -2.35 2.67
CA PRO A 110 2.99 -0.91 2.86
C PRO A 110 3.80 -0.20 1.76
N LEU A 111 3.20 0.79 1.12
CA LEU A 111 3.81 1.60 0.06
C LEU A 111 4.21 2.96 0.63
N VAL A 112 5.40 3.02 1.24
CA VAL A 112 5.91 4.22 1.90
C VAL A 112 6.94 4.93 1.03
N CYS A 113 6.75 6.24 0.82
CA CYS A 113 7.72 7.10 0.16
C CYS A 113 7.79 8.48 0.80
N THR A 114 8.76 9.31 0.40
CA THR A 114 8.82 10.72 0.76
C THR A 114 8.32 11.61 -0.37
N LEU A 115 7.98 12.87 -0.07
CA LEU A 115 7.72 13.89 -1.10
C LEU A 115 8.91 14.06 -2.05
N ASP A 116 10.13 13.94 -1.52
CA ASP A 116 11.39 14.04 -2.28
C ASP A 116 11.78 12.73 -3.00
N ARG A 117 10.79 11.88 -3.29
CA ARG A 117 10.92 10.69 -4.15
C ARG A 117 11.85 9.60 -3.61
N VAL A 118 12.02 9.52 -2.29
CA VAL A 118 12.69 8.37 -1.67
C VAL A 118 11.66 7.29 -1.39
N PHE A 119 11.89 6.09 -1.92
CA PHE A 119 10.96 4.96 -1.82
C PHE A 119 11.48 3.90 -0.86
N HIS A 120 10.61 3.37 0.00
CA HIS A 120 10.97 2.23 0.83
C HIS A 120 11.04 0.95 0.00
N GLN A 121 11.75 -0.07 0.47
CA GLN A 121 12.04 -1.29 -0.29
C GLN A 121 10.78 -2.02 -0.78
N GLU A 122 9.68 -2.06 -0.01
CA GLU A 122 8.40 -2.64 -0.44
C GLU A 122 7.79 -1.89 -1.62
N PHE A 123 7.88 -0.55 -1.63
CA PHE A 123 7.42 0.26 -2.76
C PHE A 123 8.31 0.02 -3.98
N VAL A 124 9.63 -0.03 -3.81
CA VAL A 124 10.57 -0.37 -4.90
C VAL A 124 10.26 -1.75 -5.49
N ALA A 125 10.00 -2.76 -4.64
CA ALA A 125 9.61 -4.09 -5.07
C ALA A 125 8.30 -4.06 -5.87
N PHE A 126 7.30 -3.30 -5.41
CA PHE A 126 6.03 -3.12 -6.10
C PHE A 126 6.23 -2.51 -7.49
N MET A 127 7.00 -1.43 -7.60
CA MET A 127 7.28 -0.78 -8.90
C MET A 127 8.00 -1.72 -9.87
N LYS A 128 9.01 -2.46 -9.39
CA LYS A 128 9.70 -3.48 -10.21
C LYS A 128 8.74 -4.56 -10.69
N ARG A 129 7.81 -4.97 -9.83
CA ARG A 129 6.80 -5.97 -10.17
C ARG A 129 5.82 -5.46 -11.23
N MET A 130 5.35 -4.22 -11.10
CA MET A 130 4.49 -3.59 -12.12
C MET A 130 5.21 -3.46 -13.46
N ALA A 131 6.45 -2.97 -13.46
CA ALA A 131 7.25 -2.83 -14.68
C ALA A 131 7.43 -4.17 -15.41
N ALA A 132 7.78 -5.23 -14.68
CA ALA A 132 7.92 -6.56 -15.26
C ALA A 132 6.59 -7.12 -15.81
N ALA A 133 5.49 -6.92 -15.09
CA ALA A 133 4.17 -7.41 -15.51
C ALA A 133 3.65 -6.67 -16.76
N LEU A 134 3.93 -5.37 -16.87
CA LEU A 134 3.50 -4.54 -18.00
C LEU A 134 4.39 -4.70 -19.23
N ALA A 135 5.68 -4.99 -19.07
CA ALA A 135 6.58 -5.26 -20.19
C ALA A 135 6.22 -6.53 -20.99
N GLY A 136 5.47 -7.45 -20.37
CA GLY A 136 4.99 -8.68 -21.00
C GLY A 136 3.59 -8.60 -21.59
N LYS A 137 3.02 -7.39 -21.75
CA LYS A 137 1.71 -7.15 -22.36
C LYS A 137 1.85 -6.49 -23.71
#